data_AF-A0A3M3X049-F1
#
_entry.id   AF-A0A3M3X049-F1
#
_cell.length_a   1.000
_cell.length_b   1.000
_cell.length_c   1.000
_cell.angle_alpha   90.00
_cell.angle_beta   90.00
_cell.angle_gamma   90.00
#
_symmetry.space_group_name_H-M   'P 1'
#
loop_
_entity.id
_entity.type
_entity.pdbx_description
1 polymer ?
#
loop_
_entity_poly.entity_id
_entity_poly.type
_entity_poly.pdbx_seq_one_letter_code
_entity_poly.pdbx_strand_id
1 'polypeptide(L)' 'CALKRVREEMGLTNVEIMVPFVRTLGEASQVIDLLAANGLKRGENGLRIIMMCELPSNAILAEEFLEYFDGFSIGSNDLT' A
#
# COMPACT_ATOMS: atom_id res chain seq x y z
N CYS A 1 -10.86 -4.41 -11.52
CA CYS A 1 -10.24 -4.83 -10.25
C CYS A 1 -11.34 -5.01 -9.19
N ALA A 2 -11.32 -6.10 -8.41
CA ALA A 2 -12.35 -6.38 -7.41
C ALA A 2 -12.43 -5.28 -6.33
N LEU A 3 -11.29 -4.76 -5.88
CA LEU A 3 -11.22 -3.68 -4.89
C LEU A 3 -11.83 -2.37 -5.40
N LYS A 4 -11.64 -2.05 -6.69
CA LYS A 4 -12.25 -0.86 -7.31
C LYS A 4 -13.78 -0.95 -7.26
N ARG A 5 -14.32 -2.12 -7.62
CA ARG A 5 -15.76 -2.39 -7.55
C ARG A 5 -16.30 -2.26 -6.12
N VAL A 6 -15.60 -2.80 -5.13
CA VAL A 6 -15.98 -2.68 -3.71
C VAL A 6 -16.01 -1.21 -3.26
N ARG A 7 -15.03 -0.40 -3.65
CA ARG A 7 -14.98 1.02 -3.25
C ARG A 7 -15.99 1.87 -4.01
N GLU A 8 -16.10 1.71 -5.33
CA GLU A 8 -16.88 2.60 -6.19
C GLU A 8 -18.32 2.15 -6.40
N GLU A 9 -18.58 0.86 -6.64
CA GLU A 9 -19.93 0.36 -6.90
C GLU A 9 -20.68 0.04 -5.60
N MET A 10 -19.98 -0.52 -4.60
CA MET A 10 -20.60 -0.85 -3.30
C MET A 10 -20.51 0.32 -2.29
N GLY A 11 -19.80 1.40 -2.63
CA GLY A 11 -19.69 2.61 -1.80
C GLY A 11 -18.86 2.43 -0.52
N LEU A 12 -18.06 1.36 -0.41
CA LEU A 12 -17.25 1.07 0.78
C LEU A 12 -15.91 1.82 0.73
N THR A 13 -15.96 3.13 0.93
CA THR A 13 -14.78 4.03 0.88
C THR A 13 -13.80 3.85 2.04
N ASN A 14 -14.18 3.10 3.07
CA ASN A 14 -13.35 2.74 4.22
C ASN A 14 -12.36 1.59 3.94
N VAL A 15 -12.38 0.97 2.75
CA VAL A 15 -11.51 -0.16 2.41
C VAL A 15 -10.11 0.31 1.98
N GLU A 16 -9.16 0.30 2.89
CA GLU A 16 -7.75 0.60 2.56
C GLU A 16 -7.05 -0.61 1.89
N ILE A 17 -6.01 -0.35 1.10
CA ILE A 17 -5.21 -1.40 0.45
C ILE A 17 -3.92 -1.56 1.23
N MET A 18 -3.61 -2.78 1.69
CA MET A 18 -2.35 -3.10 2.33
C MET A 18 -1.47 -3.91 1.39
N VAL A 19 -0.23 -3.46 1.16
CA VAL A 19 0.75 -4.14 0.32
C VAL A 19 1.79 -4.84 1.20
N PRO A 20 1.85 -6.19 1.17
CA PRO A 20 2.86 -6.95 1.90
C PRO A 20 4.11 -7.22 1.05
N PHE A 21 5.17 -7.69 1.71
CA PHE A 21 6.43 -8.19 1.18
C PHE A 21 7.17 -7.23 0.23
N VAL A 22 7.08 -5.92 0.47
CA VAL A 22 7.84 -4.92 -0.29
C VAL A 22 9.28 -4.91 0.23
N ARG A 23 10.25 -5.30 -0.62
CA ARG A 23 11.67 -5.43 -0.27
C ARG A 23 12.51 -4.24 -0.69
N THR A 24 12.09 -3.54 -1.75
CA THR A 24 12.85 -2.43 -2.34
C THR A 24 11.94 -1.29 -2.76
N LEU A 25 12.48 -0.08 -2.87
CA LEU A 25 11.73 1.07 -3.40
C LEU A 25 11.26 0.85 -4.85
N GLY A 26 12.01 0.09 -5.64
CA GLY A 26 11.63 -0.26 -7.00
C GLY A 26 10.35 -1.10 -7.04
N GLU A 27 10.22 -2.08 -6.13
CA GLU A 27 8.99 -2.85 -5.96
C GLU A 27 7.83 -1.96 -5.49
N ALA A 28 8.09 -1.03 -4.55
CA ALA A 28 7.08 -0.07 -4.09
C ALA A 28 6.51 0.73 -5.26
N SER A 29 7.38 1.34 -6.08
CA SER A 29 6.97 2.11 -7.27
C SER A 29 6.16 1.26 -8.24
N GLN A 30 6.63 0.05 -8.57
CA GLN A 30 5.96 -0.84 -9.51
C GLN A 30 4.55 -1.23 -9.03
N VAL A 31 4.38 -1.48 -7.73
CA VAL A 31 3.06 -1.81 -7.17
C VAL A 31 2.12 -0.60 -7.24
N ILE A 32 2.60 0.60 -6.90
CA ILE A 32 1.79 1.82 -7.01
C ILE A 32 1.37 2.08 -8.45
N ASP A 33 2.29 1.94 -9.41
CA ASP A 33 1.99 2.10 -10.84
C ASP A 33 0.98 1.06 -11.33
N LEU A 34 1.12 -0.19 -10.88
CA LEU A 34 0.17 -1.27 -11.21
C LEU A 34 -1.22 -0.99 -10.63
N LEU A 35 -1.31 -0.53 -9.38
CA LEU A 35 -2.58 -0.15 -8.75
C LEU A 35 -3.23 1.02 -9.49
N ALA A 36 -2.46 2.05 -9.84
CA ALA A 36 -2.93 3.18 -10.63
C ALA A 36 -3.44 2.76 -12.02
N ALA A 37 -2.72 1.87 -12.72
CA ALA A 37 -3.15 1.31 -14.01
C ALA A 37 -4.47 0.52 -13.90
N ASN A 38 -4.76 -0.04 -12.73
CA ASN A 38 -6.01 -0.73 -12.41
C ASN A 38 -7.12 0.19 -11.89
N GLY A 39 -6.89 1.51 -11.89
CA GLY A 39 -7.83 2.53 -11.43
C GLY A 39 -7.92 2.64 -9.91
N LEU A 40 -6.86 2.25 -9.19
CA LEU A 40 -6.73 2.36 -7.74
C LEU A 40 -5.57 3.31 -7.42
N LYS A 41 -5.78 4.61 -7.61
CA LYS A 41 -4.75 5.62 -7.40
C LYS A 41 -4.81 6.19 -5.98
N ARG A 42 -3.63 6.34 -5.36
CA ARG A 42 -3.49 6.95 -4.03
C ARG A 42 -4.13 8.34 -4.00
N GLY A 43 -4.90 8.62 -2.95
CA GLY A 43 -5.63 9.89 -2.75
C GLY A 43 -6.91 10.05 -3.58
N GLU A 44 -7.09 9.25 -4.64
CA GLU A 44 -8.32 9.29 -5.44
C GLU A 44 -9.45 8.57 -4.70
N ASN A 45 -10.63 9.20 -4.60
CA ASN A 45 -11.75 8.72 -3.79
C ASN A 45 -11.35 8.38 -2.34
N GLY A 46 -10.37 9.10 -1.78
CA GLY A 46 -9.84 8.86 -0.44
C GLY A 46 -9.16 7.50 -0.28
N LEU A 47 -8.71 6.87 -1.37
CA LEU A 47 -8.00 5.60 -1.31
C LEU A 47 -6.65 5.80 -0.62
N ARG A 48 -6.46 5.05 0.47
CA ARG A 48 -5.19 4.96 1.20
C ARG A 48 -4.51 3.63 0.90
N ILE A 49 -3.21 3.70 0.67
CA ILE A 49 -2.36 2.53 0.39
C ILE A 49 -1.34 2.44 1.52
N ILE A 50 -1.42 1.36 2.29
CA ILE A 50 -0.60 1.10 3.48
C ILE A 50 0.42 0.02 3.12
N MET A 51 1.65 0.15 3.62
CA MET A 51 2.66 -0.89 3.49
C MET A 51 2.78 -1.72 4.77
N MET A 52 2.92 -3.03 4.63
CA MET A 52 3.25 -3.87 5.77
C MET A 52 4.77 -3.79 6.05
N CYS A 53 5.12 -3.33 7.24
CA CYS A 53 6.50 -3.28 7.71
C CYS A 53 6.84 -4.62 8.38
N GLU A 54 7.40 -5.53 7.60
CA GLU A 54 7.76 -6.89 8.02
C GLU A 54 9.25 -7.21 7.84
N LEU A 55 10.01 -6.37 7.13
CA LEU A 55 11.45 -6.55 6.90
C LEU A 55 12.25 -5.49 7.68
N PRO A 56 13.44 -5.83 8.21
CA PRO A 56 14.31 -4.85 8.87
C PRO A 56 14.66 -3.65 7.97
N SER A 57 14.81 -3.86 6.66
CA SER A 57 15.02 -2.80 5.67
C SER A 57 13.89 -1.76 5.66
N ASN A 58 12.65 -2.20 5.93
CA ASN A 58 11.46 -1.34 5.89
C ASN A 58 11.45 -0.36 7.07
N ALA A 59 11.99 -0.79 8.21
CA ALA A 59 12.16 0.09 9.38
C ALA A 59 13.29 1.10 9.18
N ILE A 60 14.37 0.72 8.50
CA ILE A 60 15.52 1.61 8.23
C ILE A 60 15.16 2.66 7.17
N LEU A 61 14.49 2.25 6.09
CA LEU A 61 14.13 3.09 4.96
C LEU A 61 12.67 3.59 5.04
N ALA A 62 12.11 3.69 6.25
CA ALA A 62 10.71 4.02 6.46
C ALA A 62 10.31 5.35 5.81
N GLU A 63 11.16 6.37 5.89
CA GLU A 63 10.90 7.67 5.26
C GLU A 63 10.80 7.57 3.74
N GLU A 64 11.69 6.80 3.10
CA GLU A 64 11.70 6.60 1.65
C GLU A 64 10.46 5.82 1.18
N PHE A 65 10.05 4.81 1.94
CA PHE A 65 8.82 4.07 1.64
C PHE A 65 7.55 4.91 1.83
N LEU A 66 7.53 5.86 2.77
CA LEU A 66 6.39 6.79 2.96
C LEU A 66 6.18 7.75 1.79
N GLU A 67 7.17 7.92 0.91
CA GLU A 67 6.93 8.65 -0.35
C GLU A 67 5.92 7.92 -1.24
N TYR A 68 5.89 6.60 -1.16
CA TYR A 68 5.02 5.71 -1.96
C TYR A 68 3.72 5.32 -1.24
N PHE A 69 3.72 5.25 0.10
CA PHE A 69 2.60 4.76 0.91
C PHE A 69 2.07 5.80 1.92
N ASP A 70 0.79 5.72 2.28
CA ASP A 70 0.13 6.64 3.23
C ASP A 70 0.32 6.24 4.71
N GLY A 71 1.11 5.19 4.97
CA GLY A 71 1.41 4.71 6.31
C GLY A 71 1.97 3.30 6.33
N PHE A 72 2.30 2.84 7.54
CA PHE A 72 2.79 1.49 7.81
C PHE A 72 1.87 0.73 8.75
N SER A 73 1.78 -0.59 8.50
CA SER A 73 1.26 -1.57 9.44
C SER A 73 2.42 -2.46 9.90
N ILE A 74 2.75 -2.46 11.18
CA ILE A 74 3.86 -3.26 11.71
C ILE A 74 3.43 -4.72 11.82
N GLY A 75 3.99 -5.57 10.96
CA GLY A 75 3.81 -7.01 11.00
C GLY A 75 4.70 -7.63 12.06
N SER A 76 4.33 -7.53 13.35
CA SER A 76 5.16 -8.02 14.46
C SER A 76 5.45 -9.53 14.41
N ASN A 77 4.71 -10.29 13.62
CA ASN A 77 4.87 -11.74 13.46
C ASN A 77 6.07 -12.14 12.57
N ASP A 78 6.48 -11.28 11.63
CA ASP A 78 7.58 -11.53 10.69
C ASP A 78 8.87 -10.77 11.05
N LEU A 79 8.80 -9.88 12.05
CA LEU A 79 9.90 -9.07 12.57
C LEU A 79 10.78 -9.78 13.64
N THR A 80 10.62 -11.09 13.81
CA THR A 80 11.38 -11.91 14.80
C THR A 80 12.43 -12.77 14.10
#